data_AF-V5YPA0-F1
#
_entry.id   AF-V5YPA0-F1
#
_cell.length_a   1.000
_cell.length_b   1.000
_cell.length_c   1.000
_cell.angle_alpha   90.00
_cell.angle_beta   90.00
_cell.angle_gamma   90.00
#
_symmetry.space_group_name_H-M   'P 1'
#
loop_
_entity.id
_entity.type
_entity.pdbx_description
1 polymer ?
#
loop_
_entity_poly.entity_id
_entity_poly.type
_entity_poly.pdbx_seq_one_letter_code
_entity_poly.pdbx_strand_id
1 'polypeptide(L)'
;MSEVQNDDRLDLSDPAFVDAALKRWRTAPVSMIVLEFCGNGDPAFGGSADDRALGVDGQIKERMSRVETAVFTTVQEAHDAATKVTNRRPNSILGVAPRWR
;
A
#
# COMPACT_ATOMS: atom_id res chain seq x y z
N MET A 1 -5.44 -1.32 -30.38
CA MET A 1 -4.95 -2.23 -29.33
C MET A 1 -5.76 -1.91 -28.09
N SER A 2 -6.53 -2.90 -27.62
CA SER A 2 -7.60 -2.76 -26.65
C SER A 2 -7.11 -2.28 -25.28
N GLU A 3 -7.71 -1.20 -24.78
CA GLU A 3 -7.71 -0.82 -23.36
C GLU A 3 -8.20 -2.01 -22.53
N VAL A 4 -7.34 -2.51 -21.66
CA VAL A 4 -7.80 -3.34 -20.54
C VAL A 4 -8.27 -2.36 -19.46
N GLN A 5 -9.52 -1.92 -19.57
CA GLN A 5 -10.23 -1.33 -18.43
C GLN A 5 -10.41 -2.42 -17.39
N ASN A 6 -9.67 -2.32 -16.29
CA ASN A 6 -9.87 -3.13 -15.10
C ASN A 6 -9.41 -2.29 -13.89
N ASP A 7 -10.18 -1.25 -13.59
CA ASP A 7 -9.87 -0.28 -12.53
C ASP A 7 -10.65 -0.58 -11.22
N ASP A 8 -10.91 -1.86 -10.96
CA ASP A 8 -11.34 -2.36 -9.64
C ASP A 8 -10.13 -2.51 -8.68
N ARG A 9 -8.99 -1.88 -8.99
CA ARG A 9 -7.82 -1.88 -8.10
C ARG A 9 -8.02 -0.82 -7.03
N LEU A 10 -8.68 -1.22 -5.95
CA LEU A 10 -8.93 -0.38 -4.80
C LEU A 10 -7.61 0.08 -4.17
N ASP A 11 -7.23 1.33 -4.44
CA ASP A 11 -6.04 1.99 -3.89
C ASP A 11 -6.34 2.51 -2.48
N LEU A 12 -5.36 2.47 -1.58
CA LEU A 12 -5.52 2.97 -0.21
C LEU A 12 -5.87 4.46 -0.15
N SER A 13 -5.51 5.26 -1.16
CA SER A 13 -5.91 6.68 -1.22
C SER A 13 -7.38 6.90 -1.56
N ASP A 14 -8.11 5.85 -1.97
CA ASP A 14 -9.56 5.88 -2.12
C ASP A 14 -10.24 5.61 -0.76
N PRO A 15 -11.14 6.48 -0.28
CA PRO A 15 -11.88 6.23 0.96
C PRO A 15 -12.68 4.90 0.95
N ALA A 16 -13.11 4.41 -0.22
CA ALA A 16 -13.79 3.11 -0.33
C ALA A 16 -12.90 1.93 0.12
N PHE A 17 -11.57 2.07 0.08
CA PHE A 17 -10.63 1.11 0.64
C PHE A 17 -10.86 0.90 2.14
N VAL A 18 -11.03 1.99 2.88
CA VAL A 18 -11.20 1.97 4.33
C VAL A 18 -12.45 1.17 4.69
N ASP A 19 -13.57 1.46 4.04
CA ASP A 19 -14.84 0.75 4.27
C ASP A 19 -14.74 -0.73 3.91
N ALA A 20 -14.10 -1.05 2.79
CA ALA A 20 -13.90 -2.43 2.36
C ALA A 20 -13.00 -3.20 3.34
N ALA A 21 -11.91 -2.58 3.83
CA ALA A 21 -11.01 -3.16 4.80
C ALA A 21 -11.74 -3.45 6.12
N LEU A 22 -12.48 -2.47 6.66
CA LEU A 22 -13.25 -2.62 7.89
C LEU A 22 -14.32 -3.70 7.80
N LYS A 23 -15.01 -3.83 6.65
CA LYS A 23 -16.00 -4.90 6.43
C LYS A 23 -15.36 -6.28 6.33
N ARG A 24 -14.17 -6.36 5.71
CA ARG A 24 -13.45 -7.63 5.47
C ARG A 24 -12.78 -8.15 6.73
N TRP A 25 -12.23 -7.27 7.56
CA TRP A 25 -11.52 -7.66 8.76
C TRP A 25 -12.49 -8.01 9.90
N ARG A 26 -12.54 -9.29 10.26
CA ARG A 26 -13.37 -9.77 11.38
C ARG A 26 -12.95 -9.21 12.74
N THR A 27 -11.67 -8.91 12.89
CA THR A 27 -11.05 -8.28 14.05
C THR A 27 -10.12 -7.19 13.55
N ALA A 28 -10.04 -6.05 14.23
CA ALA A 28 -9.10 -5.01 13.87
C ALA A 28 -7.63 -5.49 14.05
N PRO A 29 -6.73 -5.21 13.11
CA PRO A 29 -5.30 -5.46 13.31
C PRO A 29 -4.74 -4.57 14.43
N VAL A 30 -3.66 -5.03 15.08
CA VAL A 30 -2.94 -4.26 16.12
C VAL A 30 -2.01 -3.23 15.52
N SER A 31 -1.55 -3.45 14.29
CA SER A 31 -0.75 -2.50 13.52
C SER A 31 -0.81 -2.81 12.03
N MET A 32 -0.40 -1.84 11.20
CA MET A 32 -0.21 -2.04 9.77
C MET A 32 0.86 -1.10 9.22
N ILE A 33 1.45 -1.49 8.10
CA ILE A 33 2.33 -0.62 7.31
C ILE A 33 1.69 -0.35 5.95
N VAL A 34 1.96 0.81 5.38
CA VAL A 34 1.57 1.12 4.00
C VAL A 34 2.64 0.60 3.06
N LEU A 35 2.20 -0.13 2.02
CA LEU A 35 3.05 -0.64 0.95
C LEU A 35 2.59 -0.05 -0.38
N GLU A 36 3.55 0.37 -1.19
CA GLU A 36 3.38 0.57 -2.60
C GLU A 36 3.71 -0.72 -3.34
N PHE A 37 2.70 -1.28 -4.01
CA PHE A 37 2.84 -2.44 -4.89
C PHE A 37 3.11 -1.98 -6.31
N CYS A 38 4.21 -2.41 -6.89
CA CYS A 38 4.64 -2.02 -8.23
C CYS A 38 5.26 -3.21 -8.97
N GLY A 39 5.01 -3.32 -10.27
CA GLY A 39 5.48 -4.44 -11.10
C GLY A 39 4.44 -5.55 -11.24
N ASN A 40 4.86 -6.71 -11.75
CA ASN A 40 3.99 -7.85 -12.02
C ASN A 40 4.56 -9.18 -11.56
N GLY A 41 3.83 -9.92 -10.71
CA GLY A 41 4.22 -11.27 -10.31
C GLY A 41 5.53 -11.35 -9.52
N ASP A 42 5.79 -12.53 -8.95
CA ASP A 42 6.96 -12.77 -8.10
C ASP A 42 8.26 -12.85 -8.93
N PRO A 43 9.32 -12.10 -8.57
CA PRO A 43 10.62 -12.14 -9.25
C PRO A 43 11.25 -13.53 -9.35
N ALA A 44 11.03 -14.42 -8.38
CA ALA A 44 11.53 -15.79 -8.40
C ALA A 44 10.94 -16.63 -9.56
N PHE A 45 9.80 -16.20 -10.12
CA PHE A 45 9.11 -16.85 -11.23
C PHE A 45 9.13 -15.99 -12.51
N GLY A 46 10.08 -15.06 -12.63
CA GLY A 46 10.23 -14.19 -13.81
C GLY A 46 9.36 -12.93 -13.80
N GLY A 47 8.75 -12.61 -12.66
CA GLY A 47 8.03 -11.35 -12.44
C GLY A 47 8.94 -10.15 -12.17
N SER A 48 8.32 -9.00 -11.94
CA SER A 48 8.99 -7.71 -11.67
C SER A 48 8.49 -7.01 -10.40
N ALA A 49 7.80 -7.71 -9.48
CA ALA A 49 7.30 -7.09 -8.26
C ALA A 49 8.42 -6.41 -7.45
N ASP A 50 8.17 -5.18 -7.03
CA ASP A 50 9.07 -4.33 -6.28
C ASP A 50 8.26 -3.52 -5.27
N ASP A 51 7.82 -4.20 -4.21
CA ASP A 51 7.00 -3.63 -3.17
C ASP A 51 7.85 -2.80 -2.21
N ARG A 52 7.39 -1.59 -1.89
CA ARG A 52 8.15 -0.65 -1.05
C ARG A 52 7.28 -0.03 0.02
N ALA A 53 7.80 0.07 1.23
CA ALA A 53 7.05 0.60 2.36
C ALA A 53 7.08 2.13 2.41
N LEU A 54 6.03 2.72 3.00
CA LEU A 54 6.00 4.13 3.39
C LEU A 54 6.97 4.37 4.56
N GLY A 55 7.81 5.39 4.44
CA GLY A 55 8.70 5.85 5.50
C GLY A 55 8.00 6.79 6.48
N VAL A 56 8.58 6.94 7.67
CA VAL A 56 8.13 7.92 8.69
C VAL A 56 8.23 9.38 8.21
N ASP A 57 8.98 9.63 7.12
CA ASP A 57 9.11 10.91 6.43
C ASP A 57 7.96 11.19 5.44
N GLY A 58 6.99 10.28 5.31
CA GLY A 58 5.84 10.43 4.42
C GLY A 58 6.14 10.10 2.95
N GLN A 59 7.28 9.48 2.66
CA GLN A 59 7.67 9.10 1.30
C GLN A 59 7.76 7.58 1.15
N ILE A 60 7.46 7.07 -0.05
CA ILE A 60 7.77 5.66 -0.36
C ILE A 60 9.28 5.49 -0.32
N LYS A 61 9.74 4.53 0.48
CA LYS A 61 11.16 4.26 0.70
C LYS A 61 11.81 3.81 -0.61
N GLU A 62 12.99 4.36 -0.89
CA GLU A 62 13.87 3.80 -1.91
C GLU A 62 14.49 2.47 -1.46
N ARG A 63 14.96 1.68 -2.43
CA ARG A 63 15.75 0.48 -2.12
C ARG A 63 16.97 0.88 -1.28
N MET A 64 17.23 0.14 -0.22
CA MET A 64 18.33 0.40 0.73
C MET A 64 18.16 1.67 1.60
N SER A 65 17.02 2.36 1.57
CA SER A 65 16.76 3.48 2.45
C SER A 65 16.85 3.05 3.93
N ARG A 66 17.53 3.87 4.74
CA ARG A 66 17.63 3.70 6.21
C ARG A 66 16.46 4.34 6.95
N VAL A 67 15.58 5.06 6.26
CA VAL A 67 14.39 5.66 6.87
C VAL A 67 13.52 4.54 7.47
N GLU A 68 13.07 4.74 8.70
CA GLU A 68 12.20 3.79 9.38
C GLU A 68 10.85 3.67 8.65
N THR A 69 10.26 2.48 8.70
CA THR A 69 8.94 2.26 8.11
C THR A 69 7.86 2.85 9.03
N ALA A 70 6.94 3.61 8.45
CA ALA A 70 5.78 4.12 9.18
C ALA A 70 4.84 2.97 9.58
N VAL A 71 4.41 2.95 10.84
CA VAL A 71 3.47 1.96 11.39
C VAL A 71 2.25 2.70 11.91
N PHE A 72 1.07 2.22 11.53
CA PHE A 72 -0.22 2.79 11.86
C PHE A 72 -1.03 1.82 12.69
N THR A 73 -1.91 2.34 13.54
CA THR A 73 -2.78 1.52 14.40
C THR A 73 -4.17 1.36 13.80
N THR A 74 -4.57 2.28 12.93
CA THR A 74 -5.86 2.25 12.22
C THR A 74 -5.68 2.35 10.71
N VAL A 75 -6.66 1.84 9.96
CA VAL A 75 -6.66 1.96 8.49
C VAL A 75 -6.98 3.37 8.03
N GLN A 76 -7.66 4.17 8.86
CA GLN A 76 -7.91 5.59 8.63
C GLN A 76 -6.60 6.39 8.65
N GLU A 77 -5.75 6.18 9.67
CA GLU A 77 -4.43 6.82 9.74
C GLU A 77 -3.57 6.46 8.51
N ALA A 78 -3.63 5.20 8.07
CA ALA A 78 -2.93 4.73 6.89
C ALA A 78 -3.46 5.39 5.60
N HIS A 79 -4.78 5.56 5.47
CA HIS A 79 -5.42 6.29 4.38
C HIS A 79 -5.00 7.77 4.36
N ASP A 80 -5.06 8.45 5.51
CA ASP A 80 -4.65 9.85 5.65
C ASP A 80 -3.18 10.07 5.31
N ALA A 81 -2.32 9.08 5.58
CA ALA A 81 -0.93 9.11 5.17
C ALA A 81 -0.78 8.87 3.65
N ALA A 82 -1.53 7.91 3.10
CA ALA A 82 -1.50 7.57 1.69
C ALA A 82 -1.89 8.73 0.77
N THR A 83 -2.88 9.54 1.16
CA THR A 83 -3.32 10.73 0.39
C THR A 83 -2.26 11.83 0.31
N LYS A 84 -1.24 11.80 1.17
CA LYS A 84 -0.16 12.80 1.24
C LYS A 84 1.12 12.36 0.53
N VAL A 85 1.18 11.11 0.06
CA VAL A 85 2.38 10.57 -0.62
C VAL A 85 2.54 11.23 -1.98
N THR A 86 3.68 11.89 -2.20
CA THR A 86 3.95 12.64 -3.44
C THR A 86 4.90 11.93 -4.40
N ASN A 87 5.65 10.93 -3.95
CA ASN A 87 6.68 10.25 -4.73
C ASN A 87 6.27 8.85 -5.23
N ARG A 88 4.98 8.66 -5.53
CA ARG A 88 4.47 7.39 -6.07
C ARG A 88 5.04 7.07 -7.45
N ARG A 89 5.33 5.79 -7.70
CA ARG A 89 5.74 5.28 -9.01
C ARG A 89 4.51 5.17 -9.93
N PRO A 90 4.64 5.40 -11.25
CA PRO A 90 3.54 5.21 -12.18
C PRO A 90 3.02 3.77 -12.17
N ASN A 91 1.70 3.60 -12.32
CA ASN A 91 1.01 2.29 -12.34
C ASN A 91 1.18 1.46 -11.05
N SER A 92 1.57 2.07 -9.94
CA SER A 92 1.59 1.44 -8.63
C SER A 92 0.26 1.63 -7.90
N ILE A 93 -0.02 0.75 -6.94
CA ILE A 93 -1.12 0.91 -5.99
C ILE A 93 -0.61 0.97 -4.56
N LEU A 94 -1.26 1.76 -3.72
CA LEU A 94 -1.03 1.74 -2.28
C LEU A 94 -1.98 0.77 -1.61
N GLY A 95 -1.48 0.03 -0.64
CA GLY A 95 -2.27 -0.84 0.23
C GLY A 95 -1.68 -0.93 1.62
N VAL A 96 -2.28 -1.75 2.47
CA VAL A 96 -1.78 -2.01 3.83
C VAL A 96 -1.37 -3.46 3.99
N ALA A 97 -0.30 -3.70 4.74
CA ALA A 97 0.05 -5.00 5.28
C ALA A 97 -0.30 -5.04 6.79
N PRO A 98 -1.49 -5.57 7.16
CA PRO A 98 -1.96 -5.62 8.54
C PRO A 98 -1.33 -6.75 9.36
N ARG A 99 -1.19 -6.52 10.67
CA ARG A 99 -0.67 -7.46 11.67
C ARG A 99 -1.67 -7.58 12.83
N TRP A 100 -2.01 -8.80 13.23
CA TRP A 100 -3.01 -9.10 14.29
C TRP A 100 -2.44 -9.67 15.59
N ARG A 101 -1.14 -9.97 15.65
CA ARG A 101 -0.46 -10.57 16.81
C ARG A 101 0.85 -9.88 17.12
#